data_AF-A0A1F8T4K2-F1
#
_entry.id   AF-A0A1F8T4K2-F1
#
_cell.length_a   1.000
_cell.length_b   1.000
_cell.length_c   1.000
_cell.angle_alpha   90.00
_cell.angle_beta   90.00
_cell.angle_gamma   90.00
#
_symmetry.space_group_name_H-M   'P 1'
#
loop_
_entity.id
_entity.type
_entity.pdbx_description
1 polymer ?
#
loop_
_entity_poly.entity_id
_entity_poly.type
_entity_poly.pdbx_seq_one_letter_code
_entity_poly.pdbx_strand_id
1 'polypeptide(L)'
;MTDPSAQSEVRQRAGISPFAGCLISLLIGAAGVACLGVVLQLTLRGDIYLGRGSPNETRVWLIREYSNQGLGLSTSRVATRDGGGHPACVESRIRFILWRSDGSAQAITYCDCSLTGGEGHIDGPCERAIP
;
A
#
# COMPACT_ATOMS: atom_id res chain seq x y z
N MET A 1 60.26 -10.46 10.49
CA MET A 1 59.82 -11.50 9.54
C MET A 1 58.30 -11.44 9.54
N THR A 2 57.73 -10.60 8.67
CA THR A 2 56.33 -10.17 8.71
C THR A 2 55.55 -10.89 7.62
N ASP A 3 54.40 -11.42 8.02
CA ASP A 3 53.56 -12.39 7.32
C ASP A 3 52.88 -11.81 6.05
N PRO A 4 52.99 -12.45 4.87
CA PRO A 4 52.39 -11.97 3.62
C PRO A 4 50.86 -12.18 3.51
N SER A 5 50.21 -12.75 4.53
CA SER A 5 48.78 -13.09 4.50
C SER A 5 47.80 -11.91 4.67
N ALA A 6 48.27 -10.72 5.06
CA ALA A 6 47.41 -9.54 5.26
C ALA A 6 46.99 -8.81 3.95
N GLN A 7 47.42 -9.29 2.78
CA GLN A 7 47.11 -8.63 1.50
C GLN A 7 45.86 -9.15 0.78
N SER A 8 45.17 -10.16 1.30
CA SER A 8 43.99 -10.74 0.61
C SER A 8 42.69 -9.96 0.81
N GLU A 9 42.61 -9.02 1.75
CA GLU A 9 41.31 -8.43 2.16
C GLU A 9 40.97 -7.07 1.49
N VAL A 10 41.94 -6.38 0.86
CA VAL A 10 41.76 -4.96 0.49
C VAL A 10 41.25 -4.72 -0.95
N ARG A 11 41.16 -5.74 -1.81
CA ARG A 11 40.97 -5.50 -3.26
C ARG A 11 39.83 -6.26 -3.96
N GLN A 12 38.76 -6.59 -3.26
CA GLN A 12 37.45 -6.75 -3.92
C GLN A 12 36.73 -5.39 -3.97
N ARG A 13 37.35 -4.41 -4.64
CA ARG A 13 36.59 -3.30 -5.22
C ARG A 13 35.82 -3.90 -6.40
N ALA A 14 34.59 -4.34 -6.16
CA ALA A 14 33.60 -4.49 -7.22
C ALA A 14 33.45 -3.10 -7.87
N GLY A 15 34.27 -2.82 -8.88
CA GLY A 15 34.29 -1.56 -9.58
C GLY A 15 32.99 -1.45 -10.37
N ILE A 16 32.01 -0.75 -9.80
CA ILE A 16 30.83 -0.32 -10.52
C ILE A 16 31.33 0.42 -11.76
N SER A 17 31.00 -0.09 -12.95
CA SER A 17 31.41 0.57 -14.19
C SER A 17 30.84 1.99 -14.20
N PRO A 18 31.54 2.98 -14.78
CA PRO A 18 31.07 4.36 -14.80
C PRO A 18 29.67 4.49 -15.43
N PHE A 19 29.34 3.59 -16.36
CA PHE A 19 28.01 3.48 -16.95
C PHE A 19 26.95 3.01 -15.94
N ALA A 20 27.25 1.98 -15.14
CA ALA A 20 26.35 1.51 -14.08
C ALA A 20 26.13 2.59 -12.99
N GLY A 21 27.18 3.34 -12.63
CA GLY A 21 27.06 4.45 -11.67
C GLY A 21 26.16 5.58 -12.18
N CYS A 22 26.27 5.93 -13.47
CA CYS A 22 25.40 6.92 -14.11
C CYS A 22 23.94 6.46 -14.14
N LEU A 23 23.69 5.21 -14.56
CA LEU A 23 22.36 4.62 -14.59
C LEU A 23 21.71 4.62 -13.20
N ILE A 24 22.45 4.19 -12.17
CA ILE A 24 21.94 4.15 -10.79
C ILE A 24 21.59 5.57 -10.32
N SER A 25 22.45 6.55 -10.57
CA SER A 25 22.19 7.94 -10.18
C SER A 25 20.94 8.50 -10.86
N LEU A 26 20.75 8.18 -12.15
CA LEU A 26 19.58 8.61 -12.91
C LEU A 26 18.29 7.94 -12.40
N LEU A 27 18.35 6.64 -12.09
CA LEU A 27 17.23 5.91 -11.50
C LEU A 27 16.84 6.45 -10.13
N ILE A 28 17.83 6.75 -9.27
CA ILE A 28 17.59 7.34 -7.95
C ILE A 28 16.97 8.74 -8.09
N GLY A 29 17.51 9.57 -8.99
CA GLY A 29 16.96 10.91 -9.25
C GLY A 29 15.52 10.86 -9.76
N ALA A 30 15.25 9.99 -10.74
CA ALA A 30 13.91 9.80 -11.29
C ALA A 30 12.93 9.27 -10.23
N ALA A 31 13.35 8.31 -9.40
CA ALA A 31 12.53 7.81 -8.29
C ALA A 31 12.23 8.89 -7.25
N GLY A 32 13.19 9.76 -6.93
CA GLY A 32 13.00 10.88 -6.02
C GLY A 32 11.97 11.89 -6.53
N VAL A 33 12.08 12.30 -7.81
CA VAL A 33 11.12 13.21 -8.44
C VAL A 33 9.72 12.59 -8.49
N ALA A 34 9.62 11.31 -8.85
CA ALA A 34 8.35 10.59 -8.86
C ALA A 34 7.71 10.54 -7.46
N CYS A 35 8.50 10.25 -6.42
CA CYS A 35 8.04 10.23 -5.04
C CYS A 35 7.51 11.60 -4.60
N LEU A 36 8.27 12.67 -4.89
CA LEU A 36 7.83 14.04 -4.60
C LEU A 36 6.51 14.38 -5.30
N GLY A 37 6.38 13.98 -6.56
CA GLY A 37 5.14 14.15 -7.34
C GLY A 37 3.94 13.46 -6.70
N VAL A 38 4.10 12.22 -6.23
CA VAL A 38 3.04 11.47 -5.54
C VAL A 38 2.63 12.16 -4.23
N VAL A 39 3.61 12.58 -3.42
CA VAL A 39 3.35 13.29 -2.16
C VAL A 39 2.62 14.61 -2.41
N LEU A 40 3.01 15.36 -3.44
CA LEU A 40 2.34 16.60 -3.82
C LEU A 40 0.90 16.35 -4.26
N GLN A 41 0.65 15.30 -5.06
CA GLN A 41 -0.71 14.93 -5.47
C GLN A 41 -1.59 14.54 -4.26
N LEU A 42 -1.07 13.74 -3.32
CA LEU A 42 -1.75 13.42 -2.06
C LEU A 42 -2.08 14.67 -1.25
N THR A 43 -1.14 15.63 -1.22
CA THR A 43 -1.33 16.88 -0.47
C THR A 43 -2.42 17.76 -1.10
N LEU A 44 -2.42 17.88 -2.43
CA LEU A 44 -3.36 18.74 -3.16
C LEU A 44 -4.76 18.14 -3.25
N ARG A 45 -4.88 16.86 -3.63
CA ARG A 45 -6.17 16.19 -3.84
C ARG A 45 -6.75 15.61 -2.56
N GLY A 46 -5.91 15.26 -1.60
CA GLY A 46 -6.31 14.58 -0.37
C GLY A 46 -6.42 13.06 -0.55
N ASP A 47 -6.70 12.56 -1.75
CA ASP A 47 -6.77 11.13 -2.04
C ASP A 47 -6.27 10.73 -3.43
N ILE A 48 -5.82 9.47 -3.53
CA ILE A 48 -5.36 8.80 -4.73
C ILE A 48 -6.06 7.44 -4.80
N TYR A 49 -6.66 7.16 -5.96
CA TYR A 49 -7.25 5.86 -6.27
C TYR A 49 -6.34 5.11 -7.24
N LEU A 50 -6.03 3.87 -6.89
CA LEU A 50 -5.22 2.91 -7.64
C LEU A 50 -6.11 1.70 -7.94
N GLY A 51 -6.64 1.62 -9.16
CA GLY A 51 -7.52 0.53 -9.56
C GLY A 51 -8.40 0.89 -10.75
N ARG A 52 -9.13 -0.10 -11.27
CA ARG A 52 -10.11 0.08 -12.37
C ARG A 52 -11.55 0.22 -11.84
N GLY A 53 -11.71 0.63 -10.57
CA GLY A 53 -12.99 0.74 -9.87
C GLY A 53 -13.36 -0.52 -9.08
N SER A 54 -14.43 -0.38 -8.28
CA SER A 54 -15.00 -1.43 -7.44
C SER A 54 -15.22 -2.73 -8.22
N PRO A 55 -14.92 -3.92 -7.65
CA PRO A 55 -14.58 -4.18 -6.23
C PRO A 55 -13.07 -4.24 -5.90
N ASN A 56 -12.18 -4.15 -6.90
CA ASN A 56 -10.74 -4.28 -6.69
C ASN A 56 -10.06 -2.92 -6.81
N GLU A 57 -10.16 -2.14 -5.74
CA GLU A 57 -9.65 -0.78 -5.69
C GLU A 57 -8.78 -0.57 -4.46
N THR A 58 -7.65 0.11 -4.66
CA THR A 58 -6.78 0.58 -3.59
C THR A 58 -6.90 2.09 -3.50
N ARG A 59 -7.26 2.60 -2.33
CA ARG A 59 -7.36 4.04 -2.08
C ARG A 59 -6.32 4.44 -1.05
N VAL A 60 -5.57 5.49 -1.33
CA VAL A 60 -4.67 6.14 -0.38
C VAL A 60 -5.18 7.55 -0.13
N TRP A 61 -5.28 7.98 1.10
CA TRP A 61 -5.66 9.36 1.42
C TRP A 61 -4.86 9.92 2.58
N LEU A 62 -4.82 11.24 2.64
CA LEU A 62 -4.14 11.99 3.68
C LEU A 62 -5.11 12.32 4.82
N ILE A 63 -4.73 11.99 6.04
CA ILE A 63 -5.46 12.32 7.27
C ILE A 63 -4.86 13.60 7.84
N ARG A 64 -5.68 14.64 7.97
CA ARG A 64 -5.27 16.01 8.38
C ARG A 64 -6.10 16.53 9.55
N GLU A 65 -6.57 15.64 10.42
CA GLU A 65 -7.26 16.05 11.63
C GLU A 65 -6.30 16.69 12.63
N TYR A 66 -6.86 17.50 13.54
CA TYR A 66 -6.05 18.24 14.51
C TYR A 66 -5.27 17.30 15.43
N SER A 67 -5.89 16.22 15.90
CA SER A 67 -5.22 15.24 16.76
C SER A 67 -4.57 14.10 15.98
N ASN A 68 -5.06 13.80 14.78
CA ASN A 68 -4.61 12.66 13.97
C ASN A 68 -4.10 13.13 12.59
N GLN A 69 -2.81 12.93 12.34
CA GLN A 69 -2.21 13.17 11.02
C GLN A 69 -1.49 11.94 10.53
N GLY A 70 -1.73 11.59 9.27
CA GLY A 70 -1.27 10.34 8.72
C GLY A 70 -1.68 10.07 7.30
N LEU A 71 -1.49 8.82 6.89
CA LEU A 71 -2.01 8.25 5.67
C LEU A 71 -3.00 7.14 6.01
N GLY A 72 -4.15 7.16 5.34
CA GLY A 72 -5.06 6.04 5.26
C GLY A 72 -4.83 5.26 3.97
N LEU A 73 -4.87 3.94 4.07
CA LEU A 73 -4.82 3.00 2.96
C LEU A 73 -6.01 2.07 3.07
N SER A 74 -6.89 2.07 2.07
CA SER A 74 -7.97 1.10 1.93
C SER A 74 -7.69 0.20 0.74
N THR A 75 -7.84 -1.10 0.92
CA THR A 75 -7.75 -2.08 -0.16
C THR A 75 -9.02 -2.92 -0.17
N SER A 76 -9.73 -2.94 -1.28
CA SER A 76 -10.93 -3.77 -1.47
C SER A 76 -10.62 -4.95 -2.37
N ARG A 77 -11.15 -6.12 -2.04
CA ARG A 77 -11.02 -7.35 -2.83
C ARG A 77 -12.31 -8.16 -2.77
N VAL A 78 -12.62 -8.89 -3.84
CA VAL A 78 -13.71 -9.87 -3.83
C VAL A 78 -13.34 -11.02 -2.90
N ALA A 79 -14.16 -11.26 -1.87
CA ALA A 79 -13.99 -12.38 -0.94
C ALA A 79 -14.68 -13.64 -1.46
N THR A 80 -15.93 -13.50 -1.93
CA THR A 80 -16.73 -14.60 -2.50
C THR A 80 -17.48 -14.13 -3.75
N ARG A 81 -17.76 -15.07 -4.64
CA ARG A 81 -18.61 -14.87 -5.82
C ARG A 81 -19.87 -15.71 -5.70
N ASP A 82 -20.96 -15.23 -6.26
CA ASP A 82 -22.22 -15.97 -6.34
C ASP A 82 -22.12 -17.10 -7.40
N GLY A 83 -23.18 -17.92 -7.49
CA GLY A 83 -23.27 -18.99 -8.49
C GLY A 83 -23.28 -18.51 -9.95
N GLY A 84 -23.49 -17.22 -10.19
CA GLY A 84 -23.41 -16.56 -11.50
C GLY A 84 -22.04 -15.95 -11.81
N GLY A 85 -21.09 -16.00 -10.86
CA GLY A 85 -19.75 -15.44 -11.00
C GLY A 85 -19.63 -13.94 -10.69
N HIS A 86 -20.69 -13.30 -10.19
CA HIS A 86 -20.68 -11.92 -9.70
C HIS A 86 -20.11 -11.85 -8.27
N PRO A 87 -19.49 -10.73 -7.86
CA PRO A 87 -19.00 -10.57 -6.49
C PRO A 87 -20.19 -10.59 -5.51
N ALA A 88 -20.24 -11.60 -4.64
CA ALA A 88 -21.26 -11.73 -3.60
C ALA A 88 -20.83 -10.99 -2.31
N CYS A 89 -19.53 -11.03 -2.02
CA CYS A 89 -18.93 -10.29 -0.91
C CYS A 89 -17.64 -9.59 -1.32
N VAL A 90 -17.46 -8.37 -0.84
CA VAL A 90 -16.26 -7.57 -0.98
C VAL A 90 -15.66 -7.32 0.40
N GLU A 91 -14.42 -7.75 0.60
CA GLU A 91 -13.66 -7.45 1.80
C GLU A 91 -12.83 -6.19 1.58
N SER A 92 -12.98 -5.23 2.48
CA SER A 92 -12.21 -4.00 2.49
C SER A 92 -11.37 -3.90 3.75
N ARG A 93 -10.06 -3.72 3.57
CA ARG A 93 -9.10 -3.57 4.67
C ARG A 93 -8.58 -2.15 4.69
N ILE A 94 -8.76 -1.47 5.81
CA ILE A 94 -8.24 -0.14 6.07
C ILE A 94 -7.07 -0.23 7.04
N ARG A 95 -5.95 0.40 6.65
CA ARG A 95 -4.77 0.59 7.50
C ARG A 95 -4.46 2.06 7.62
N PHE A 96 -3.87 2.41 8.76
CA PHE A 96 -3.48 3.77 9.07
C PHE A 96 -1.99 3.81 9.40
N ILE A 97 -1.28 4.77 8.80
CA ILE A 97 0.11 5.11 9.12
C ILE A 97 0.07 6.54 9.64
N LEU A 98 -0.02 6.70 10.95
CA LEU A 98 -0.09 8.01 11.60
C LEU A 98 1.30 8.43 12.10
N TRP A 99 1.71 9.65 11.80
CA TRP A 99 2.90 10.28 12.41
C TRP A 99 2.54 11.22 13.57
N ARG A 100 1.26 11.55 13.72
CA ARG A 100 0.70 12.25 14.88
C ARG A 100 -0.62 11.58 15.22
N SER A 101 -0.77 11.15 16.47
CA SER A 101 -1.96 10.46 16.96
C SER A 101 -2.18 10.74 18.45
N ASP A 102 -3.43 10.93 18.87
CA ASP A 102 -3.84 11.00 20.27
C ASP A 102 -4.24 9.64 20.85
N GLY A 103 -4.28 8.58 20.03
CA GLY A 103 -4.63 7.23 20.44
C GLY A 103 -3.91 6.13 19.64
N SER A 104 -4.36 4.89 19.81
CA SER A 104 -3.90 3.77 18.98
C SER A 104 -4.78 3.65 17.73
N ALA A 105 -4.20 3.84 16.55
CA ALA A 105 -4.90 3.52 15.31
C ALA A 105 -4.88 2.00 15.08
N GLN A 106 -6.05 1.39 14.98
CA GLN A 106 -6.19 -0.03 14.66
C GLN A 106 -6.55 -0.22 13.19
N ALA A 107 -6.02 -1.26 12.57
CA ALA A 107 -6.46 -1.66 11.25
C ALA A 107 -7.90 -2.16 11.33
N ILE A 108 -8.76 -1.68 10.43
CA ILE A 108 -10.17 -2.05 10.38
C ILE A 108 -10.39 -2.90 9.14
N THR A 109 -11.12 -3.99 9.28
CA THR A 109 -11.55 -4.82 8.15
C THR A 109 -13.06 -4.89 8.19
N TYR A 110 -13.71 -4.54 7.08
CA TYR A 110 -15.15 -4.65 6.91
C TYR A 110 -15.46 -5.49 5.67
N CYS A 111 -16.58 -6.18 5.69
CA CYS A 111 -17.05 -7.03 4.60
C CYS A 111 -18.42 -6.50 4.18
N ASP A 112 -18.56 -6.19 2.90
CA ASP A 112 -19.83 -5.80 2.31
C ASP A 112 -20.35 -6.96 1.45
N CYS A 113 -21.43 -7.57 1.87
CA CYS A 113 -22.03 -8.73 1.22
C CYS A 113 -23.44 -8.39 0.76
N SER A 114 -23.71 -8.55 -0.53
CA SER A 114 -25.06 -8.37 -1.10
C SER A 114 -25.83 -9.69 -0.99
N LEU A 115 -26.93 -9.70 -0.22
CA LEU A 115 -27.84 -10.84 -0.20
C LEU A 115 -28.66 -10.88 -1.51
N THR A 116 -28.66 -12.04 -2.17
CA THR A 116 -29.51 -12.29 -3.34
C THR A 116 -30.97 -12.27 -2.91
N GLY A 117 -31.65 -11.12 -3.03
CA GLY A 117 -33.08 -10.99 -2.76
C GLY A 117 -33.50 -9.92 -1.73
N GLY A 118 -32.57 -9.11 -1.21
CA GLY A 118 -32.93 -7.97 -0.37
C GLY A 118 -31.72 -7.09 -0.06
N GLU A 119 -31.91 -5.76 -0.02
CA GLU A 119 -30.95 -4.80 0.54
C GLU A 119 -30.73 -5.13 2.04
N GLY A 120 -29.82 -6.05 2.30
CA GLY A 120 -29.36 -6.40 3.64
C GLY A 120 -27.84 -6.31 3.65
N HIS A 121 -27.31 -5.28 4.30
CA HIS A 121 -25.89 -5.12 4.56
C HIS A 121 -25.55 -5.92 5.83
N ILE A 122 -24.66 -6.91 5.72
CA ILE A 122 -24.16 -7.66 6.88
C ILE A 122 -22.75 -7.19 7.20
N ASP A 123 -22.63 -6.38 8.24
CA ASP A 123 -21.35 -6.10 8.90
C ASP A 123 -20.89 -7.33 9.70
N GLY A 124 -20.01 -8.15 9.13
CA GLY A 124 -19.55 -9.38 9.79
C GLY A 124 -18.29 -10.01 9.18
N PRO A 125 -17.74 -11.07 9.79
CA PRO A 125 -16.60 -11.79 9.22
C PRO A 125 -17.01 -12.42 7.87
N CYS A 126 -16.21 -12.18 6.83
CA CYS A 126 -16.43 -12.67 5.45
C CYS A 126 -16.59 -14.21 5.35
N GLU A 127 -16.28 -14.97 6.40
CA GLU A 127 -16.47 -16.42 6.46
C GLU A 127 -17.94 -16.86 6.62
N ARG A 128 -18.86 -15.99 7.07
CA ARG A 128 -20.27 -16.37 7.30
C ARG A 128 -21.22 -16.11 6.13
N ALA A 129 -20.74 -15.48 5.06
CA ALA A 129 -21.58 -15.11 3.92
C ALA A 129 -21.51 -16.16 2.80
N ILE A 130 -21.63 -17.43 3.19
CA ILE A 130 -21.82 -18.56 2.28
C ILE A 130 -23.29 -18.96 2.46
N PRO A 131 -24.16 -18.81 1.44
CA PRO A 131 -25.49 -19.42 1.47
C PRO A 131 -25.40 -20.95 1.50
#